data_AF-A0A2T5H9C1-F1
#
_entry.id   AF-A0A2T5H9C1-F1
#
_cell.length_a   1.000
_cell.length_b   1.000
_cell.length_c   1.000
_cell.angle_alpha   90.00
_cell.angle_beta   90.00
_cell.angle_gamma   90.00
#
_symmetry.space_group_name_H-M   'P 1'
#
loop_
_entity.id
_entity.type
_entity.pdbx_description
1 polymer ?
#
loop_
_entity_poly.entity_id
_entity_poly.type
_entity_poly.pdbx_seq_one_letter_code
_entity_poly.pdbx_strand_id
1 'polypeptide(L)' 'MMEGTNLTLKDLLNPPPVMPWREFANWIRMSEDHDTVWGWIRNGYVPSHKLGKHVMVNVALMTQQLLEKEFTL' A
#
# COMPACT_ATOMS: atom_id res chain seq x y z
N MET A 1 -2.93 -30.60 -7.38
CA MET A 1 -2.99 -29.58 -8.44
C MET A 1 -2.37 -28.33 -7.85
N MET A 2 -1.22 -27.85 -8.35
CA MET A 2 -0.75 -26.52 -7.97
C MET A 2 -1.66 -25.51 -8.68
N GLU A 3 -2.45 -24.75 -7.93
CA GLU A 3 -3.10 -23.55 -8.47
C GLU A 3 -1.99 -22.58 -8.87
N GLY A 4 -1.74 -22.47 -10.18
CA GLY A 4 -0.88 -21.44 -10.71
C GLY A 4 -1.49 -20.09 -10.33
N THR A 5 -0.76 -19.30 -9.53
CA THR A 5 -1.15 -17.92 -9.24
C THR A 5 -1.28 -17.18 -10.57
N ASN A 6 -2.50 -16.71 -10.87
CA ASN A 6 -2.77 -15.95 -12.08
C ASN A 6 -2.20 -14.53 -11.89
N LEU A 7 -0.88 -14.40 -12.08
CA LEU A 7 -0.19 -13.12 -12.00
C LEU A 7 -0.49 -12.32 -13.26
N THR A 8 -1.02 -11.11 -13.08
CA THR A 8 -1.19 -10.14 -14.16
C THR A 8 0.08 -9.31 -14.33
N LEU A 9 0.25 -8.65 -15.48
CA LEU A 9 1.37 -7.72 -15.70
C LEU A 9 1.45 -6.62 -14.62
N LYS A 10 0.32 -6.25 -14.02
CA LYS A 10 0.27 -5.25 -12.94
C LYS A 10 0.94 -5.74 -11.66
N ASP A 11 0.97 -7.05 -11.43
CA ASP A 11 1.60 -7.67 -10.26
C ASP A 11 3.14 -7.73 -10.39
N LEU A 12 3.67 -7.51 -11.60
CA LEU A 12 5.10 -7.50 -11.92
C LEU A 12 5.70 -6.09 -12.00
N LEU A 13 4.87 -5.04 -11.91
CA LEU A 13 5.33 -3.67 -11.95
C LEU A 13 5.75 -3.20 -10.55
N ASN A 14 6.84 -2.45 -10.49
CA ASN A 14 7.18 -1.70 -9.29
C ASN A 14 6.01 -0.78 -8.92
N PRO A 15 5.67 -0.65 -7.64
CA PRO A 15 4.60 0.24 -7.21
C PRO A 15 4.91 1.67 -7.66
N PRO A 16 3.91 2.44 -8.12
CA PRO A 16 4.11 3.84 -8.43
C PRO A 16 4.43 4.63 -7.15
N PRO A 17 5.08 5.81 -7.24
CA PRO A 17 5.38 6.64 -6.07
C PRO A 17 4.14 7.00 -5.23
N VAL A 18 2.97 7.05 -5.87
CA VAL A 18 1.67 7.33 -5.24
C VAL A 18 0.62 6.41 -5.85
N MET A 19 -0.27 5.84 -5.03
CA MET A 19 -1.38 5.00 -5.52
C MET A 19 -2.67 5.17 -4.70
N PRO A 20 -3.86 4.91 -5.29
CA PRO A 20 -5.12 4.92 -4.54
C PRO A 20 -5.08 3.96 -3.37
N TRP A 21 -5.63 4.36 -2.21
CA TRP A 21 -5.46 3.55 -1.00
C TRP A 21 -6.04 2.12 -1.08
N ARG A 22 -7.11 1.91 -1.84
CA ARG A 22 -7.67 0.56 -2.07
C ARG A 22 -6.76 -0.29 -2.94
N GLU A 23 -6.10 0.33 -3.92
CA GLU A 23 -5.09 -0.35 -4.73
C GLU A 23 -3.86 -0.68 -3.88
N PHE A 24 -3.46 0.23 -2.97
CA PHE A 24 -2.42 -0.05 -1.99
C PHE A 24 -2.78 -1.25 -1.10
N ALA A 25 -4.00 -1.30 -0.55
CA ALA A 25 -4.47 -2.42 0.26
C ALA A 25 -4.39 -3.76 -0.50
N ASN A 26 -4.84 -3.78 -1.76
CA ASN A 26 -4.71 -4.96 -2.62
C ASN A 26 -3.25 -5.33 -2.87
N TRP A 27 -2.40 -4.34 -3.15
CA TRP A 27 -0.99 -4.54 -3.46
C TRP A 27 -0.21 -5.17 -2.29
N ILE A 28 -0.51 -4.76 -1.06
CA ILE A 28 0.09 -5.35 0.15
C ILE A 28 -0.61 -6.67 0.60
N ARG A 29 -1.42 -7.27 -0.28
CA ARG A 29 -2.15 -8.54 -0.04
C ARG A 29 -3.19 -8.47 1.09
N MET A 30 -3.80 -7.30 1.28
CA MET A 30 -4.91 -7.08 2.21
C MET A 30 -6.24 -6.90 1.46
N SER A 31 -6.46 -7.59 0.33
CA SER A 31 -7.66 -7.44 -0.50
C SER A 31 -8.96 -7.75 0.26
N GLU A 32 -8.89 -8.69 1.20
CA GLU A 32 -10.04 -9.13 2.02
C GLU A 32 -10.24 -8.27 3.29
N ASP A 33 -9.32 -7.34 3.60
CA ASP A 33 -9.38 -6.51 4.81
C ASP A 33 -8.95 -5.06 4.55
N HIS A 34 -9.74 -4.37 3.72
CA HIS A 34 -9.53 -2.94 3.44
C HIS A 34 -9.75 -2.06 4.66
N ASP A 35 -10.62 -2.46 5.59
CA ASP A 35 -11.00 -1.64 6.74
C ASP A 35 -9.83 -1.48 7.73
N THR A 36 -9.03 -2.54 7.93
CA THR A 36 -7.79 -2.45 8.70
C THR A 36 -6.80 -1.46 8.08
N VAL A 37 -6.57 -1.54 6.76
CA VAL A 37 -5.67 -0.62 6.04
C VAL A 37 -6.18 0.82 6.12
N TRP A 38 -7.50 1.01 6.01
CA TRP A 38 -8.13 2.30 6.19
C TRP A 38 -7.93 2.85 7.61
N GLY A 39 -8.02 1.99 8.63
CA GLY A 39 -7.70 2.32 10.02
C GLY A 39 -6.28 2.87 10.17
N TRP A 40 -5.27 2.23 9.55
CA TRP A 40 -3.89 2.73 9.57
C TRP A 40 -3.73 4.10 8.93
N ILE A 41 -4.41 4.32 7.80
CA ILE A 41 -4.42 5.61 7.10
C ILE A 41 -5.04 6.70 7.98
N ARG A 42 -6.21 6.43 8.57
CA ARG A 42 -6.90 7.39 9.44
C ARG A 42 -6.10 7.73 10.70
N ASN A 43 -5.34 6.77 11.22
CA ASN A 43 -4.50 6.94 12.40
C ASN A 43 -3.11 7.52 12.06
N GLY A 44 -2.83 7.82 10.79
CA GLY A 44 -1.58 8.46 10.36
C GLY A 44 -0.37 7.53 10.30
N TYR A 45 -0.57 6.21 10.39
CA TYR A 45 0.53 5.23 10.29
C TYR A 45 1.02 5.03 8.86
N VAL A 46 0.16 5.30 7.87
CA VAL A 46 0.49 5.23 6.44
C VAL A 46 0.51 6.64 5.87
N PRO A 47 1.64 7.12 5.30
CA PRO A 47 1.72 8.45 4.74
C PRO A 47 0.75 8.56 3.56
N SER A 48 -0.21 9.47 3.68
CA SER A 48 -1.30 9.62 2.71
C SER A 48 -1.73 11.07 2.59
N HIS A 49 -2.31 11.42 1.44
CA HIS A 49 -2.86 12.75 1.19
C HIS A 49 -4.10 12.67 0.30
N LYS A 50 -4.98 13.65 0.44
CA LYS A 50 -6.19 13.76 -0.36
C LYS A 50 -5.89 14.49 -1.67
N LEU A 51 -6.21 13.86 -2.80
CA LEU A 51 -6.17 14.46 -4.14
C LEU A 51 -7.58 14.47 -4.71
N GLY A 52 -8.22 15.64 -4.68
CA GLY A 52 -9.63 15.78 -5.02
C GLY A 52 -10.52 14.92 -4.12
N LYS A 53 -11.21 13.94 -4.71
CA LYS A 53 -12.08 13.01 -3.98
C LYS A 53 -11.38 11.72 -3.52
N HIS A 54 -10.11 11.51 -3.89
CA HIS A 54 -9.39 10.27 -3.60
C HIS A 54 -8.39 10.47 -2.46
N VAL A 55 -8.20 9.42 -1.66
CA VAL A 55 -7.08 9.32 -0.73
C VAL A 55 -6.00 8.47 -1.38
N MET A 56 -4.81 9.04 -1.43
CA MET A 56 -3.66 8.46 -2.10
C MET A 56 -2.58 8.16 -1.07
N VAL A 57 -1.99 6.96 -1.13
CA VAL A 57 -0.86 6.56 -0.31
C VAL A 57 0.42 7.00 -0.99
N ASN A 58 1.30 7.69 -0.25
CA ASN A 58 2.63 8.08 -0.72
C ASN A 58 3.61 6.93 -0.45
N VAL A 59 3.71 6.01 -1.41
CA VAL A 59 4.56 4.81 -1.33
C VAL A 59 6.03 5.17 -1.29
N ALA A 60 6.44 6.23 -2.00
CA ALA A 60 7.83 6.70 -1.99
C ALA A 60 8.26 7.16 -0.58
N LEU A 61 7.44 8.00 0.07
CA LEU A 61 7.70 8.45 1.43
C LEU A 61 7.67 7.30 2.44
N MET A 62 6.72 6.37 2.30
CA MET A 62 6.66 5.18 3.15
C MET A 62 7.94 4.35 3.04
N THR A 63 8.40 4.10 1.81
CA THR A 63 9.66 3.36 1.57
C THR A 63 10.85 4.07 2.18
N GLN A 64 10.96 5.39 2.00
CA GLN A 64 12.03 6.19 2.61
C GLN A 64 12.01 6.07 4.14
N GLN A 65 10.85 6.27 4.77
CA GLN A 65 10.68 6.18 6.22
C GLN A 65 11.03 4.78 6.75
N LEU A 66 10.69 3.72 6.01
CA LEU A 66 11.02 2.35 6.37
C LEU A 66 12.52 2.06 6.27
N LEU A 67 13.20 2.61 5.26
CA LEU A 67 14.66 2.45 5.10
C LEU A 67 15.45 3.23 6.16
N GLU A 68 14.96 4.40 6.56
CA GLU A 68 15.57 5.24 7.61
C GLU A 68 15.33 4.70 9.02
N LYS A 69 14.27 3.90 9.21
CA LYS A 69 13.88 3.41 10.54
C LYS A 69 14.76 2.24 10.97
N GLU A 70 15.54 2.44 12.03
CA GLU A 70 16.24 1.34 12.69
C GLU A 70 15.24 0.37 13.32
N PHE A 71 15.48 -0.93 13.12
CA PHE A 71 14.70 -1.97 13.77
C PHE A 71 15.13 -2.11 15.23
N THR A 72 14.31 -1.60 16.13
CA THR A 72 14.44 -1.82 17.59
C THR A 72 13.41 -2.85 18.04
N LEU A 73 13.89 -3.94 18.67
CA LEU A 73 13.10 -4.98 19.33
C LEU A 73 12.59 -4.53 20.70
#